data_AF-A0A8B3NE90-F1
#
_entry.id   AF-A0A8B3NE90-F1
#
_cell.length_a   1.000
_cell.length_b   1.000
_cell.length_c   1.000
_cell.angle_alpha   90.00
_cell.angle_beta   90.00
_cell.angle_gamma   90.00
#
_symmetry.space_group_name_H-M   'P 1'
#
loop_
_entity.id
_entity.type
_entity.pdbx_description
1 polymer ?
#
loop_
_entity_poly.entity_id
_entity_poly.type
_entity_poly.pdbx_seq_one_letter_code
_entity_poly.pdbx_strand_id
1 'polypeptide(L)'
;MQSEIAVKLSENVPRYTSYPTAPHFHSGVDAAIYRGWLEALESGDEISLYLHIPYCDKLCWFCACHTKQTHQYEPVAAYLRSL
;
A
#
# COMPACT_ATOMS: atom_id res chain seq x y z
N MET A 1 9.62 -32.17 12.24
CA MET A 1 8.45 -33.00 11.88
C MET A 1 7.28 -32.04 11.65
N GLN A 2 6.97 -31.70 10.40
CA GLN A 2 5.81 -30.85 10.07
C GLN A 2 4.53 -31.66 10.32
N SER A 3 3.50 -31.05 10.88
CA SER A 3 2.20 -31.71 11.08
C SER A 3 1.52 -31.96 9.74
N GLU A 4 0.69 -33.00 9.66
CA GLU A 4 -0.09 -33.35 8.46
C GLU A 4 -0.95 -32.18 7.96
N ILE A 5 -1.44 -31.35 8.90
CA ILE A 5 -2.21 -30.12 8.63
C ILE A 5 -1.34 -29.06 7.93
N ALA A 6 -0.10 -28.85 8.41
CA ALA A 6 0.79 -27.84 7.84
C ALA A 6 1.15 -28.17 6.38
N VAL A 7 1.32 -29.46 6.06
CA VAL A 7 1.55 -29.92 4.68
C VAL A 7 0.33 -29.63 3.80
N LYS A 8 -0.88 -29.95 4.28
CA LYS A 8 -2.13 -29.72 3.55
C LYS A 8 -2.43 -28.24 3.28
N LEU A 9 -1.96 -27.34 4.15
CA LEU A 9 -2.19 -25.89 4.05
C LEU A 9 -1.00 -25.12 3.44
N SER A 10 0.02 -25.80 2.91
CA SER A 10 1.24 -25.18 2.38
C SER A 10 1.12 -24.63 0.96
N GLU A 11 -0.09 -24.57 0.39
CA GLU A 11 -0.31 -24.07 -0.96
C GLU A 11 -0.16 -22.53 -1.07
N ASN A 12 0.13 -22.06 -2.28
CA ASN A 12 0.17 -20.63 -2.57
C ASN A 12 -1.26 -20.05 -2.51
N VAL A 13 -1.62 -19.47 -1.36
CA VAL A 13 -2.91 -18.79 -1.16
C VAL A 13 -2.80 -17.28 -1.42
N PRO A 14 -3.90 -16.60 -1.80
CA PRO A 14 -3.93 -15.15 -1.89
C PRO A 14 -3.55 -14.50 -0.56
N ARG A 15 -2.70 -13.48 -0.62
CA ARG A 15 -2.44 -12.60 0.54
C ARG A 15 -3.53 -11.55 0.62
N TYR A 16 -4.33 -11.60 1.69
CA TYR A 16 -5.36 -10.61 1.95
C TYR A 16 -4.80 -9.47 2.80
N THR A 17 -4.39 -8.38 2.15
CA THR A 17 -3.95 -7.15 2.82
C THR A 17 -5.10 -6.19 3.13
N SER A 18 -6.24 -6.36 2.47
CA SER A 18 -7.49 -5.62 2.66
C SER A 18 -8.67 -6.45 2.17
N TYR A 19 -9.87 -6.04 2.54
CA TYR A 19 -11.11 -6.59 2.00
C TYR A 19 -12.14 -5.47 1.72
N PRO A 20 -12.68 -5.36 0.49
CA PRO A 20 -12.28 -6.07 -0.72
C PRO A 20 -10.81 -5.82 -1.10
N THR A 21 -10.24 -6.74 -1.89
CA THR A 21 -8.84 -6.66 -2.34
C THR A 21 -8.67 -5.66 -3.48
N ALA A 22 -7.44 -5.17 -3.72
CA ALA A 22 -7.11 -4.19 -4.76
C ALA A 22 -7.63 -4.49 -6.19
N PRO A 23 -7.77 -5.75 -6.67
CA PRO A 23 -8.42 -6.04 -7.95
C PRO A 23 -9.87 -5.54 -8.07
N HIS A 24 -10.53 -5.21 -6.96
CA HIS A 24 -11.86 -4.62 -6.95
C HIS A 24 -11.82 -3.08 -7.09
N PHE A 25 -10.66 -2.46 -7.18
CA PHE A 25 -10.57 -1.02 -7.43
C PHE A 25 -11.10 -0.71 -8.85
N HIS A 26 -12.00 0.26 -8.93
CA HIS A 26 -12.59 0.70 -10.18
C HIS A 26 -12.84 2.21 -10.17
N SER A 27 -13.04 2.81 -11.35
CA SER A 27 -13.23 4.25 -11.54
C SER A 27 -14.58 4.80 -11.05
N GLY A 28 -15.40 3.97 -10.40
CA GLY A 28 -16.70 4.37 -9.86
C GLY A 28 -16.61 4.92 -8.43
N VAL A 29 -15.47 4.78 -7.75
CA VAL A 29 -15.16 5.55 -6.55
C VAL A 29 -14.50 6.85 -6.99
N ASP A 30 -15.25 7.94 -6.90
CA ASP A 30 -14.81 9.26 -7.34
C ASP A 30 -14.53 10.21 -6.16
N ALA A 31 -14.18 11.45 -6.48
CA ALA A 31 -13.88 12.47 -5.49
C ALA A 31 -15.09 12.86 -4.62
N ALA A 32 -16.32 12.75 -5.13
CA ALA A 32 -17.53 13.09 -4.39
C ALA A 32 -17.81 12.02 -3.32
N ILE A 33 -17.68 10.75 -3.69
CA ILE A 33 -17.79 9.62 -2.76
C ILE A 33 -16.73 9.72 -1.67
N TYR A 34 -15.46 9.94 -2.04
CA TYR A 34 -14.37 10.05 -1.08
C TYR A 34 -14.56 11.22 -0.11
N ARG A 35 -15.03 12.38 -0.60
CA ARG A 35 -15.38 13.53 0.24
C ARG A 35 -16.45 13.16 1.26
N GLY A 36 -17.50 12.45 0.84
CA GLY A 36 -18.55 12.01 1.76
C GLY A 36 -18.03 11.13 2.89
N TRP A 37 -17.02 10.28 2.64
CA TRP A 37 -16.37 9.51 3.71
C TRP A 37 -15.61 10.38 4.70
N LEU A 38 -14.93 11.43 4.24
CA LEU A 38 -14.22 12.36 5.11
C LEU A 38 -15.19 13.22 5.93
N GLU A 39 -16.30 13.65 5.34
CA GLU A 39 -17.34 14.43 6.02
C GLU A 39 -18.11 13.60 7.07
N ALA A 40 -18.10 12.28 6.95
CA ALA A 40 -18.71 11.37 7.91
C ALA A 40 -17.83 11.10 9.15
N LEU A 41 -16.60 11.61 9.20
CA LEU A 41 -15.74 11.50 10.38
C LEU A 41 -16.30 12.36 11.52
N GLU A 42 -16.30 11.82 12.74
CA GLU A 42 -16.79 12.49 13.93
C GLU A 42 -15.66 13.16 14.71
N SER A 43 -16.01 14.17 15.51
CA SER A 43 -15.04 14.79 16.43
C SER A 43 -14.60 13.77 17.47
N GLY A 44 -13.32 13.41 17.45
CA GLY A 44 -12.73 12.42 18.35
C GLY A 44 -12.25 11.15 17.65
N ASP A 45 -12.54 10.98 16.35
CA ASP A 45 -11.96 9.91 15.55
C ASP A 45 -10.45 10.06 15.45
N GLU A 46 -9.74 8.94 15.63
CA GLU A 46 -8.28 8.91 15.46
C GLU A 46 -7.91 8.82 13.98
N ILE A 47 -6.98 9.66 13.56
CA ILE A 47 -6.51 9.71 12.17
C ILE A 47 -5.15 9.02 12.07
N SER A 48 -5.02 8.09 11.13
CA SER A 48 -3.74 7.52 10.72
C SER A 48 -3.35 8.07 9.35
N LEU A 49 -2.13 8.59 9.24
CA LEU A 49 -1.59 9.14 8.00
C LEU A 49 -0.56 8.18 7.40
N TYR A 50 -0.74 7.86 6.12
CA TYR A 50 0.21 7.07 5.34
C TYR A 50 0.88 7.95 4.29
N LEU A 51 2.22 8.01 4.32
CA LEU A 51 3.03 8.65 3.31
C LEU A 51 3.89 7.60 2.63
N HIS A 52 3.72 7.41 1.32
CA HIS A 52 4.54 6.50 0.55
C HIS A 52 5.87 7.16 0.18
N ILE A 53 7.02 6.55 0.42
CA ILE A 53 8.32 7.06 -0.05
C ILE A 53 8.89 6.05 -1.06
N PRO A 54 8.76 6.30 -2.38
CA PRO A 54 9.04 5.31 -3.41
C PRO A 54 10.51 5.29 -3.86
N TYR A 55 11.46 5.53 -2.95
CA TYR A 55 12.88 5.63 -3.31
C TYR A 55 13.74 4.69 -2.48
N CYS A 56 14.64 3.98 -3.16
CA CYS A 56 15.65 3.13 -2.54
C CYS A 56 17.03 3.43 -3.13
N ASP A 57 18.07 3.40 -2.30
CA ASP A 57 19.45 3.51 -2.78
C ASP A 57 19.86 2.30 -3.63
N LYS A 58 19.28 1.13 -3.36
CA LYS A 58 19.54 -0.13 -4.08
C LYS A 58 18.25 -0.91 -4.24
N LEU A 59 18.13 -1.64 -5.35
CA LEU A 59 17.06 -2.63 -5.52
C LEU A 59 17.52 -3.98 -5.00
N CYS A 60 16.76 -4.54 -4.07
CA CYS A 60 16.91 -5.92 -3.66
C CYS A 60 16.36 -6.84 -4.76
N TRP A 61 17.05 -7.94 -5.03
CA TRP A 61 16.63 -8.94 -6.03
C TRP A 61 15.24 -9.53 -5.77
N PHE A 62 14.79 -9.55 -4.52
CA PHE A 62 13.48 -10.02 -4.10
C PHE A 62 12.44 -8.90 -3.95
N CYS A 63 12.76 -7.66 -4.32
CA CYS A 63 11.86 -6.52 -4.11
C CYS A 63 10.61 -6.62 -4.99
N ALA A 64 9.44 -6.57 -4.36
CA ALA A 64 8.13 -6.48 -5.01
C ALA A 64 7.34 -5.24 -4.56
N CYS A 65 8.03 -4.24 -3.99
CA CYS A 65 7.41 -3.01 -3.52
C CYS A 65 7.17 -2.04 -4.68
N HIS A 66 6.19 -1.15 -4.55
CA HIS A 66 6.04 -0.01 -5.45
C HIS A 66 7.16 1.02 -5.15
N THR A 67 8.33 0.87 -5.75
CA THR A 67 9.51 1.69 -5.47
C THR A 67 10.32 1.95 -6.73
N LYS A 68 11.24 2.91 -6.65
CA LYS A 68 12.21 3.28 -7.68
C LYS A 68 13.60 3.38 -7.07
N GLN A 69 14.60 2.99 -7.84
CA GLN A 69 16.00 3.15 -7.44
C GLN A 69 16.53 4.49 -7.92
N THR A 70 17.26 5.19 -7.06
CA THR A 70 18.00 6.38 -7.45
C THR A 70 19.24 6.55 -6.57
N HIS A 71 20.33 7.03 -7.17
CA HIS A 71 21.50 7.54 -6.44
C HIS A 71 21.56 9.08 -6.47
N GLN A 72 20.61 9.72 -7.14
CA GLN A 72 20.48 11.17 -7.20
C GLN A 72 19.45 11.63 -6.17
N TYR A 73 19.78 12.67 -5.42
CA TYR A 73 18.86 13.30 -4.46
C TYR A 73 17.85 14.25 -5.13
N GLU A 74 18.12 14.71 -6.35
CA GLU A 74 17.24 15.66 -7.05
C GLU A 74 15.80 15.14 -7.22
N PRO A 75 15.55 13.89 -7.66
CA PRO A 75 14.19 13.34 -7.75
C PRO A 75 13.51 13.20 -6.38
N VAL A 76 14.28 12.90 -5.33
CA VAL A 76 13.76 12.78 -3.96
C VAL A 76 13.33 14.16 -3.46
N ALA A 77 14.16 15.18 -3.66
CA ALA A 77 13.84 16.56 -3.30
C ALA A 77 12.63 17.09 -4.08
N ALA A 78 12.51 16.76 -5.37
CA ALA A 78 11.33 17.08 -6.17
C ALA A 78 10.06 16.42 -5.65
N TYR A 79 10.14 15.14 -5.25
CA TYR A 79 9.03 14.42 -4.64
C TYR A 79 8.57 15.05 -3.33
N LEU A 80 9.51 15.39 -2.44
CA LEU A 80 9.19 16.02 -1.15
C LEU A 80 8.48 17.37 -1.31
N ARG A 81 8.70 18.09 -2.42
CA ARG A 81 7.97 19.34 -2.74
C ARG A 81 6.55 19.10 -3.27
N SER A 82 6.24 17.88 -3.70
CA SER A 82 4.92 17.50 -4.23
C SER A 82 4.01 16.83 -3.21
N LEU A 83 4.55 16.47 -2.04
CA LEU A 83 3.79 16.04 -0.86
C LEU A 83 3.05 17.23 -0.26
#